data_AF-A0A2L2Z5J1-F1
#
_entry.id   AF-A0A2L2Z5J1-F1
#
_cell.length_a   1.000
_cell.length_b   1.000
_cell.length_c   1.000
_cell.angle_alpha   90.00
_cell.angle_beta   90.00
_cell.angle_gamma   90.00
#
_symmetry.space_group_name_H-M   'P 1'
#
loop_
_entity.id
_entity.type
_entity.pdbx_description
1 polymer ?
#
loop_
_entity_poly.entity_id
_entity_poly.type
_entity_poly.pdbx_seq_one_letter_code
_entity_poly.pdbx_strand_id
1 'polypeptide(L)' 'TITRARFEDLNDALFRSTLAPVEKALRDARLDKAQVHDIVLVGGSTRYPKIQKLLQDSFNGKELNKSSNPDEPAAY' A
#
# COMPACT_ATOMS: atom_id res chain seq x y z
N THR A 1 -26.74 4.17 6.08
CA THR A 1 -25.34 4.32 6.56
C THR A 1 -24.55 3.08 6.19
N ILE A 2 -23.44 3.24 5.47
CA ILE A 2 -22.51 2.12 5.21
C ILE A 2 -21.50 2.07 6.34
N THR A 3 -21.33 0.90 6.95
CA THR A 3 -20.27 0.68 7.93
C THR A 3 -18.94 0.53 7.22
N ARG A 4 -17.86 0.94 7.89
CA ARG A 4 -16.50 0.76 7.36
C ARG A 4 -16.21 -0.70 7.02
N ALA A 5 -16.62 -1.64 7.87
CA ALA A 5 -16.45 -3.06 7.62
C ALA A 5 -17.13 -3.50 6.32
N ARG A 6 -18.34 -3.00 6.03
CA ARG A 6 -19.05 -3.33 4.80
C ARG A 6 -18.42 -2.69 3.56
N PHE A 7 -17.87 -1.49 3.68
CA PHE A 7 -17.09 -0.89 2.61
C PHE A 7 -15.80 -1.66 2.34
N GLU A 8 -15.09 -2.08 3.39
CA GLU A 8 -13.86 -2.88 3.25
C GLU A 8 -14.14 -4.23 2.62
N ASP A 9 -15.23 -4.90 2.99
CA ASP A 9 -15.64 -6.19 2.43
C ASP A 9 -15.99 -6.09 0.94
N LEU A 10 -16.77 -5.06 0.55
CA LEU A 10 -17.10 -4.80 -0.85
C LEU A 10 -15.88 -4.54 -1.74
N ASN A 11 -14.81 -3.98 -1.16
CA ASN A 11 -13.59 -3.62 -1.89
C ASN A 11 -12.42 -4.58 -1.61
N ASP A 12 -12.59 -5.67 -0.85
CA ASP A 12 -11.48 -6.53 -0.41
C ASP A 12 -10.74 -7.13 -1.61
N ALA A 13 -11.48 -7.53 -2.66
CA ALA A 13 -10.90 -8.01 -3.92
C ALA A 13 -10.05 -6.94 -4.61
N LEU A 14 -10.53 -5.69 -4.68
CA LEU A 14 -9.79 -4.57 -5.27
C LEU A 14 -8.55 -4.24 -4.46
N PHE A 15 -8.66 -4.20 -3.12
CA PHE A 15 -7.51 -3.95 -2.25
C PHE A 15 -6.44 -5.03 -2.38
N ARG A 16 -6.81 -6.30 -2.47
CA ARG A 16 -5.84 -7.40 -2.70
C ARG A 16 -5.18 -7.31 -4.07
N SER A 17 -5.93 -6.89 -5.10
CA SER A 17 -5.37 -6.75 -6.45
C SER A 17 -4.22 -5.74 -6.52
N THR A 18 -4.15 -4.79 -5.58
CA THR A 18 -3.04 -3.82 -5.49
C THR A 18 -1.69 -4.45 -5.13
N LEU A 19 -1.66 -5.66 -4.57
CA LEU A 19 -0.42 -6.36 -4.25
C LEU A 19 0.25 -6.98 -5.48
N ALA A 20 -0.54 -7.38 -6.48
CA ALA A 20 -0.02 -7.97 -7.71
C ALA A 20 0.98 -7.06 -8.46
N PRO A 21 0.72 -5.75 -8.69
CA PRO A 21 1.71 -4.87 -9.31
C PRO A 21 2.93 -4.63 -8.42
N VAL A 22 2.79 -4.63 -7.09
CA VAL A 22 3.93 -4.50 -6.16
C VAL A 22 4.88 -5.69 -6.31
N GLU A 23 4.36 -6.92 -6.31
CA GLU A 23 5.17 -8.11 -6.51
C GLU A 23 5.79 -8.18 -7.90
N LYS A 24 5.07 -7.69 -8.92
CA LYS A 24 5.62 -7.57 -10.27
C LYS A 24 6.80 -6.59 -10.30
N ALA A 25 6.66 -5.41 -9.70
CA ALA A 25 7.73 -4.42 -9.63
C ALA A 25 8.98 -4.97 -8.92
N LEU A 26 8.80 -5.73 -7.84
CA LEU A 26 9.91 -6.40 -7.14
C LEU A 26 10.61 -7.43 -8.02
N ARG A 27 9.84 -8.26 -8.75
CA ARG A 27 10.40 -9.24 -9.70
C ARG A 27 11.16 -8.57 -10.82
N ASP A 28 10.59 -7.52 -11.40
CA ASP A 28 11.20 -6.76 -12.49
C ASP A 28 12.50 -6.07 -12.03
N ALA A 29 12.53 -5.58 -10.78
CA ALA A 29 13.72 -5.01 -10.14
C ALA A 29 14.71 -6.07 -9.62
N ARG A 30 14.35 -7.36 -9.62
CA ARG A 30 15.12 -8.47 -9.02
C ARG A 30 15.48 -8.22 -7.55
N LEU A 31 14.56 -7.60 -6.81
CA LEU A 31 14.72 -7.31 -5.39
C LEU A 31 13.81 -8.21 -4.55
N ASP A 32 14.35 -8.71 -3.44
CA ASP A 32 13.55 -9.33 -2.40
C ASP A 32 12.83 -8.26 -1.57
N LYS A 33 11.68 -8.62 -0.99
CA LYS A 33 10.88 -7.75 -0.11
C LYS A 33 11.72 -7.20 1.06
N ALA A 34 12.69 -7.96 1.57
CA ALA A 34 13.59 -7.55 2.64
C ALA A 34 14.60 -6.46 2.22
N GLN A 35 14.87 -6.33 0.92
CA GLN A 35 15.82 -5.34 0.38
C GLN A 35 15.19 -3.96 0.16
N VAL A 36 13.87 -3.84 0.28
CA VAL A 36 13.19 -2.55 0.24
C VAL A 36 13.49 -1.81 1.53
N HIS A 37 14.09 -0.61 1.46
CA HIS A 37 14.52 0.16 2.63
C HIS A 37 13.41 1.07 3.17
N ASP A 38 12.69 1.72 2.28
CA ASP A 38 11.62 2.67 2.61
C ASP A 38 10.39 2.39 1.76
N ILE A 39 9.22 2.54 2.36
CA ILE A 39 7.93 2.41 1.68
C ILE A 39 7.20 3.73 1.81
N VAL A 40 7.09 4.47 0.71
CA VAL A 40 6.41 5.78 0.67
C VAL A 40 5.00 5.59 0.11
N LEU A 41 4.00 6.13 0.81
CA LEU A 41 2.61 6.10 0.38
C LEU A 41 2.23 7.41 -0.31
N VAL A 42 1.84 7.34 -1.58
CA VAL A 42 1.45 8.51 -2.40
C VAL A 42 0.02 8.34 -2.90
N GLY A 43 -0.78 9.41 -2.82
CA GLY A 43 -2.17 9.45 -3.27
C GLY A 43 -3.20 9.21 -2.16
N GLY A 44 -4.34 9.88 -2.23
CA GLY A 44 -5.36 9.91 -1.17
C GLY A 44 -5.93 8.54 -0.77
N SER A 45 -6.01 7.58 -1.70
CA SER A 45 -6.49 6.22 -1.40
C SER A 45 -5.54 5.43 -0.49
N THR A 46 -4.27 5.83 -0.37
CA THR A 46 -3.35 5.17 0.58
C THR A 46 -3.65 5.50 2.04
N ARG A 47 -4.56 6.45 2.30
CA ARG A 47 -5.07 6.79 3.64
C ARG A 47 -5.98 5.70 4.22
N TYR A 48 -6.48 4.76 3.41
CA TYR A 48 -7.34 3.67 3.90
C TYR A 48 -6.53 2.70 4.79
N PRO A 49 -6.93 2.46 6.05
CA PRO A 49 -6.11 1.66 6.96
C PRO A 49 -6.00 0.18 6.55
N LYS A 50 -6.99 -0.34 5.80
CA LYS A 50 -6.95 -1.70 5.23
C LYS A 50 -5.82 -1.85 4.21
N ILE A 51 -5.61 -0.87 3.32
CA ILE A 51 -4.51 -0.87 2.34
C ILE A 51 -3.17 -0.78 3.07
N GLN A 52 -3.05 0.11 4.05
CA GLN A 52 -1.84 0.23 4.86
C GLN A 52 -1.50 -1.10 5.52
N LYS A 53 -2.48 -1.76 6.14
CA LYS A 53 -2.28 -3.07 6.77
C LYS A 53 -1.85 -4.14 5.76
N LEU A 54 -2.51 -4.23 4.62
CA LEU A 54 -2.15 -5.21 3.58
C LEU A 54 -0.72 -5.00 3.06
N LEU A 55 -0.30 -3.75 2.87
CA LEU A 55 1.08 -3.43 2.48
C LEU A 55 2.06 -3.78 3.61
N GLN A 56 1.76 -3.41 4.85
CA GLN A 56 2.58 -3.76 6.00
C GLN A 56 2.78 -5.27 6.11
N ASP A 57 1.69 -6.04 6.06
CA ASP A 57 1.71 -7.51 6.12
C ASP A 57 2.52 -8.08 4.94
N SER A 58 2.43 -7.47 3.75
CA SER A 58 3.18 -7.89 2.56
C SER A 58 4.68 -7.63 2.65
N PHE A 59 5.10 -6.64 3.44
CA PHE A 59 6.50 -6.26 3.67
C PHE A 59 6.98 -6.68 5.07
N ASN A 60 6.48 -7.80 5.60
CA ASN A 60 6.89 -8.38 6.90
C ASN A 60 6.76 -7.42 8.10
N GLY A 61 5.70 -6.60 8.10
CA GLY A 61 5.41 -5.66 9.18
C GLY A 61 6.25 -4.38 9.14
N LYS A 62 6.95 -4.11 8.04
CA LYS A 62 7.79 -2.92 7.89
C LYS A 62 6.99 -1.62 8.07
N GLU A 63 7.59 -0.63 8.74
CA GLU A 63 6.94 0.67 8.92
C GLU A 63 6.73 1.38 7.58
N LEU A 64 5.51 1.89 7.38
CA LEU A 64 5.14 2.64 6.19
C LEU A 64 5.41 4.11 6.47
N ASN A 65 6.14 4.75 5.57
CA ASN A 65 6.42 6.17 5.67
C ASN A 65 5.16 6.96 5.25
N LYS A 66 4.52 7.56 6.25
CA LYS A 66 3.31 8.38 6.12
C LYS A 66 3.62 9.88 6.15
N SER A 67 4.90 10.27 6.21
CA SER A 67 5.32 11.65 6.49
C SER A 67 5.29 12.58 5.27
N SER A 68 5.17 12.04 4.05
CA SER A 68 4.88 12.83 2.86
C SER A 68 3.38 13.03 2.74
N ASN A 69 2.93 14.29 2.74
CA ASN A 69 1.54 14.65 2.48
C ASN A 69 1.07 13.98 1.17
N PRO A 70 0.13 13.01 1.18
CA PRO A 70 -0.20 12.22 0.00
C PRO A 70 -0.97 13.00 -1.08
N ASP A 71 -1.22 14.29 -0.85
CA ASP A 71 -1.85 15.25 -1.79
C ASP A 71 -0.84 16.18 -2.48
N GLU A 72 0.45 16.15 -2.12
CA GLU A 72 1.47 16.76 -2.99
C GLU A 72 1.89 15.71 -4.02
N PRO A 73 1.61 15.89 -5.33
CA PRO A 73 2.31 15.11 -6.34
C PRO A 73 3.80 15.37 -6.11
N ALA A 74 4.62 14.33 -6.21
CA ALA A 74 6.07 14.45 -6.15
C ALA A 74 6.50 15.54 -7.16
N ALA A 75 6.70 16.76 -6.66
CA ALA A 75 7.27 17.86 -7.40
C ALA A 75 8.78 17.78 -7.17
N TYR A 76 9.41 16.83 -7.85
CA TYR A 76 10.87 16.76 -8.03
C TYR A 76 11.18 16.14 -9.40
#